data_AF-A0A1G9ES08-F1
#
_entry.id   AF-A0A1G9ES08-F1
#
_cell.length_a   1.000
_cell.length_b   1.000
_cell.length_c   1.000
_cell.angle_alpha   90.00
_cell.angle_beta   90.00
_cell.angle_gamma   90.00
#
_symmetry.space_group_name_H-M   'P 1'
#
loop_
_entity.id
_entity.type
_entity.pdbx_description
1 polymer ?
#
loop_
_entity_poly.entity_id
_entity_poly.type
_entity_poly.pdbx_seq_one_letter_code
_entity_poly.pdbx_strand_id
1 'polypeptide(L)'
;MDWAQQIGPGVLVAAIGFGGAWMTSKIQNKGRPENALIDQLQEELTRHAGRIDGLESEQKKAKRREMIRDNYINKLREHINAGNPPPPPEWPDGLYD
;
A
#
# COMPACT_ATOMS: atom_id res chain seq x y z
N MET A 1 12.80 -19.29 15.45
CA MET A 1 13.54 -18.17 16.08
C MET A 1 13.05 -16.90 15.43
N ASP A 2 12.16 -16.20 16.13
CA ASP A 2 11.51 -14.97 15.67
C ASP A 2 12.39 -13.76 16.03
N TRP A 3 13.48 -13.61 15.28
CA TRP A 3 14.46 -12.55 15.50
C TRP A 3 13.97 -11.17 14.99
N ALA A 4 12.90 -11.16 14.19
CA ALA A 4 12.30 -9.93 13.65
C ALA A 4 11.42 -9.21 14.68
N GLN A 5 10.82 -9.92 15.64
CA GLN A 5 10.03 -9.31 16.72
C GLN A 5 10.86 -8.71 17.86
N GLN A 6 12.09 -9.18 18.07
CA GLN A 6 12.96 -8.73 19.17
C GLN A 6 13.78 -7.47 18.84
N ILE A 7 13.92 -7.17 17.56
CA ILE A 7 14.64 -6.02 17.03
C ILE A 7 13.59 -4.93 16.79
N GLY A 8 13.34 -4.11 17.81
CA GLY A 8 12.41 -2.97 17.69
C GLY A 8 12.74 -2.09 16.47
N PRO A 9 11.78 -1.30 15.95
CA PRO A 9 11.93 -0.58 14.68
C PRO A 9 13.20 0.28 14.58
N GLY A 10 13.70 0.78 15.71
CA GLY A 10 14.97 1.53 15.78
C GLY A 10 16.23 0.71 15.42
N VAL A 11 16.28 -0.58 15.73
CA VAL A 11 17.43 -1.43 15.42
C VAL A 11 17.44 -1.84 13.95
N LEU A 12 16.26 -2.02 13.34
CA LEU A 12 16.13 -2.24 11.90
C LEU A 12 16.61 -1.00 11.11
N VAL A 13 16.20 0.21 11.53
CA VAL A 13 16.65 1.48 10.94
C VAL A 13 18.15 1.70 11.13
N ALA A 14 18.70 1.35 12.31
CA ALA A 14 20.14 1.45 12.57
C ALA A 14 20.96 0.48 11.70
N ALA A 15 20.49 -0.75 11.48
CA ALA A 15 21.17 -1.73 10.63
C ALA A 15 21.17 -1.30 9.15
N ILE A 16 20.07 -0.72 8.66
CA ILE A 16 19.97 -0.16 7.30
C ILE A 16 20.90 1.07 7.16
N GLY A 17 20.92 1.96 8.16
CA GLY A 17 21.80 3.13 8.18
C GLY A 17 23.29 2.76 8.19
N PHE A 18 23.69 1.79 9.02
CA PHE A 18 25.08 1.31 9.06
C PHE A 18 25.49 0.56 7.79
N GLY A 19 24.62 -0.28 7.24
CA GLY A 19 24.88 -0.99 5.98
C GLY A 19 25.03 -0.03 4.80
N GLY A 20 24.17 1.00 4.74
CA GLY A 20 24.26 2.07 3.75
C GLY A 20 25.56 2.86 3.87
N ALA A 21 25.91 3.31 5.07
CA ALA A 21 27.13 4.09 5.32
C ALA A 21 28.43 3.31 5.04
N TRP A 22 28.47 2.01 5.36
CA TRP A 22 29.66 1.18 5.10
C TRP A 22 29.84 0.89 3.60
N MET A 23 28.74 0.67 2.86
CA MET A 23 28.80 0.55 1.41
C MET A 23 29.18 1.86 0.73
N THR A 24 28.60 2.99 1.11
CA THR A 24 28.93 4.31 0.51
C THR A 24 30.38 4.72 0.79
N SER A 25 30.90 4.46 2.00
CA SER A 25 32.30 4.72 2.35
C SER A 25 33.29 3.91 1.52
N LYS A 26 32.94 2.67 1.13
CA LYS A 26 33.80 1.83 0.28
C LYS A 26 33.72 2.20 -1.22
N ILE A 27 32.62 2.84 -1.64
CA ILE A 27 32.34 3.21 -3.03
C ILE A 27 32.97 4.57 -3.39
N GLN A 28 33.03 5.52 -2.45
CA GLN A 28 33.57 6.89 -2.63
C GLN A 28 35.03 6.99 -3.14
N ASN A 29 35.78 5.89 -3.18
CA ASN A 29 37.16 5.87 -3.69
C ASN A 29 37.27 5.59 -5.20
N LYS A 30 36.16 5.46 -5.94
CA LYS A 30 36.18 5.22 -7.39
C LYS A 30 35.31 6.27 -8.10
N GLY A 31 35.81 7.49 -8.27
CA GLY A 31 35.05 8.64 -8.79
C GLY A 31 34.64 8.59 -10.27
N ARG A 32 33.85 7.59 -10.73
CA ARG A 32 33.20 7.59 -12.05
C ARG A 32 31.99 6.65 -12.26
N PRO A 33 31.83 5.48 -11.59
CA PRO A 33 30.62 4.65 -11.71
C PRO A 33 29.50 5.09 -10.76
N GLU A 34 29.78 5.97 -9.80
CA GLU A 34 28.86 6.34 -8.70
C GLU A 34 27.60 7.04 -9.23
N ASN A 35 27.77 7.98 -10.16
CA ASN A 35 26.64 8.71 -10.76
C ASN A 35 25.71 7.76 -11.52
N ALA A 36 26.25 6.78 -12.25
CA ALA A 36 25.44 5.83 -13.02
C ALA A 36 24.62 4.89 -12.11
N LEU A 37 25.19 4.45 -10.98
CA LEU A 37 24.42 3.69 -9.98
C LEU A 37 23.39 4.58 -9.30
N ILE A 38 23.75 5.80 -8.91
CA ILE A 38 22.83 6.74 -8.26
C ILE A 38 21.64 7.05 -9.19
N ASP A 39 21.88 7.29 -10.47
CA ASP A 39 20.85 7.54 -11.46
C ASP A 39 19.92 6.34 -11.63
N GLN A 40 20.46 5.11 -11.69
CA GLN A 40 19.68 3.88 -11.74
C GLN A 40 18.80 3.69 -10.50
N LEU A 41 19.36 3.94 -9.30
CA LEU A 41 18.60 3.86 -8.05
C LEU A 41 17.51 4.93 -7.97
N GLN A 42 17.76 6.15 -8.45
CA GLN A 42 16.74 7.20 -8.50
C GLN A 42 15.61 6.86 -9.48
N GLU A 43 15.94 6.27 -10.63
CA GLU A 43 14.96 5.83 -11.61
C GLU A 43 14.09 4.69 -11.04
N GLU A 44 14.70 3.70 -10.39
CA GLU A 44 13.99 2.61 -9.72
C GLU A 44 13.09 3.12 -8.60
N LEU A 45 13.58 4.02 -7.75
CA LEU A 45 12.78 4.65 -6.68
C LEU A 45 11.59 5.41 -7.25
N THR A 46 11.79 6.21 -8.30
CA THR A 46 10.71 6.96 -8.96
C THR A 46 9.66 6.00 -9.54
N ARG A 47 10.09 4.91 -10.16
CA ARG A 47 9.20 3.89 -10.71
C ARG A 47 8.41 3.17 -9.62
N HIS A 48 9.05 2.85 -8.51
CA HIS A 48 8.39 2.20 -7.37
C HIS A 48 7.40 3.14 -6.67
N ALA A 49 7.74 4.41 -6.48
CA ALA A 49 6.84 5.42 -5.94
C ALA A 49 5.56 5.53 -6.78
N GLY A 50 5.69 5.67 -8.10
CA GLY A 50 4.52 5.74 -8.99
C GLY A 50 3.65 4.48 -8.96
N ARG A 51 4.25 3.29 -8.78
CA ARG A 51 3.49 2.04 -8.60
C ARG A 51 2.74 2.00 -7.28
N ILE A 52 3.36 2.46 -6.20
CA ILE A 52 2.72 2.52 -4.88
C ILE A 52 1.53 3.47 -4.93
N ASP A 53 1.70 4.68 -5.47
CA ASP A 53 0.62 5.66 -5.61
C ASP A 53 -0.56 5.12 -6.42
N GLY A 54 -0.27 4.40 -7.51
CA GLY A 54 -1.29 3.72 -8.32
C GLY A 54 -2.05 2.66 -7.53
N LEU A 55 -1.34 1.80 -6.81
CA LEU A 55 -1.94 0.74 -6.00
C LEU A 55 -2.75 1.30 -4.82
N GLU A 56 -2.30 2.37 -4.17
CA GLU A 56 -3.05 3.03 -3.10
C GLU A 56 -4.37 3.62 -3.62
N SER A 57 -4.34 4.23 -4.81
CA SER A 57 -5.54 4.74 -5.48
C SER A 57 -6.54 3.62 -5.80
N GLU A 58 -6.06 2.50 -6.35
CA GLU A 58 -6.89 1.32 -6.64
C GLU A 58 -7.46 0.70 -5.37
N GLN A 59 -6.65 0.56 -4.31
CA GLN A 59 -7.07 0.05 -3.02
C GLN A 59 -8.16 0.94 -2.41
N LYS A 60 -8.00 2.26 -2.47
CA LYS A 60 -9.01 3.22 -1.98
C LYS A 60 -10.33 3.10 -2.74
N LYS A 61 -10.30 2.90 -4.05
CA LYS A 61 -11.49 2.65 -4.87
C LYS A 61 -12.16 1.32 -4.49
N ALA A 62 -11.37 0.26 -4.34
CA ALA A 62 -11.88 -1.05 -3.94
C ALA A 62 -12.55 -1.01 -2.56
N LYS A 63 -11.90 -0.38 -1.58
CA LYS A 63 -12.44 -0.22 -0.23
C LYS A 63 -13.74 0.58 -0.22
N ARG A 64 -13.84 1.63 -1.04
CA ARG A 64 -15.09 2.39 -1.19
C ARG A 64 -16.22 1.51 -1.71
N ARG A 65 -15.98 0.72 -2.76
CA ARG A 65 -16.99 -0.21 -3.30
C ARG A 65 -17.41 -1.26 -2.28
N GLU A 66 -16.46 -1.80 -1.52
CA GLU A 66 -16.74 -2.75 -0.45
C GLU A 66 -17.65 -2.16 0.63
N MET A 67 -17.35 -0.94 1.10
CA MET A 67 -18.20 -0.25 2.07
C MET A 67 -19.63 -0.02 1.56
N ILE A 68 -19.77 0.37 0.28
CA ILE A 68 -21.08 0.57 -0.36
C ILE A 68 -21.85 -0.75 -0.43
N ARG A 69 -21.18 -1.82 -0.88
CA ARG A 69 -21.75 -3.17 -0.97
C ARG A 69 -22.24 -3.65 0.39
N ASP A 70 -21.41 -3.54 1.42
CA ASP A 70 -21.71 -4.08 2.74
C ASP A 70 -22.85 -3.31 3.40
N ASN A 71 -22.91 -1.99 3.20
CA ASN A 71 -24.06 -1.18 3.62
C ASN A 71 -25.35 -1.63 2.93
N TYR A 72 -25.32 -1.83 1.61
CA TYR A 72 -26.49 -2.32 0.88
C TYR A 72 -26.93 -3.72 1.33
N ILE A 73 -25.99 -4.64 1.56
CA ILE A 73 -26.29 -5.97 2.09
C ILE A 73 -26.98 -5.88 3.46
N ASN A 74 -26.52 -4.99 4.34
CA ASN A 74 -27.13 -4.79 5.65
C ASN A 74 -28.56 -4.24 5.52
N LYS A 75 -28.78 -3.22 4.68
CA LYS A 75 -30.13 -2.71 4.39
C LYS A 75 -31.05 -3.79 3.83
N LEU A 76 -30.54 -4.64 2.93
CA LEU A 76 -31.32 -5.73 2.35
C LEU A 76 -31.68 -6.78 3.41
N ARG A 77 -30.75 -7.12 4.31
CA ARG A 77 -31.02 -8.02 5.44
C ARG A 77 -32.08 -7.45 6.37
N GLU A 78 -32.00 -6.16 6.70
CA GLU A 78 -33.01 -5.48 7.51
C GLU A 78 -34.39 -5.50 6.83
N HIS A 79 -34.45 -5.23 5.53
CA HIS A 79 -35.70 -5.29 4.74
C HIS A 79 -36.35 -6.68 4.78
N ILE A 80 -35.55 -7.73 4.61
CA ILE A 80 -36.01 -9.13 4.68
C ILE A 80 -36.48 -9.46 6.09
N ASN A 81 -35.71 -9.09 7.11
CA ASN A 81 -36.05 -9.35 8.51
C ASN A 81 -37.34 -8.62 8.94
N ALA A 82 -37.60 -7.45 8.39
CA ALA A 82 -38.85 -6.71 8.59
C ALA A 82 -40.05 -7.34 7.87
N GLY A 83 -39.84 -8.34 7.01
CA GLY A 83 -40.90 -8.97 6.22
C GLY A 83 -41.48 -8.06 5.15
N ASN A 84 -40.74 -7.01 4.75
CA ASN A 84 -41.22 -6.07 3.74
C ASN A 84 -41.40 -6.80 2.39
N PRO A 85 -42.53 -6.58 1.70
CA PRO A 85 -42.71 -7.15 0.37
C PRO A 85 -41.75 -6.51 -0.63
N PRO A 86 -41.57 -7.10 -1.82
CA PRO A 86 -40.89 -6.45 -2.94
C PRO A 86 -41.54 -5.09 -3.26
N PRO A 87 -40.78 -4.12 -3.78
CA PRO A 87 -39.41 -4.23 -4.29
C PRO A 87 -38.33 -4.15 -3.19
N PRO A 88 -37.11 -4.65 -3.46
CA PRO A 88 -35.98 -4.51 -2.55
C PRO A 88 -35.57 -3.03 -2.38
N PRO A 89 -34.73 -2.71 -1.38
CA PRO A 89 -34.12 -1.39 -1.26
C PRO A 89 -33.40 -0.97 -2.55
N GLU A 90 -33.40 0.34 -2.81
CA GLU A 90 -32.76 0.94 -3.96
C GLU A 90 -31.28 0.53 -4.09
N TRP A 91 -30.88 0.23 -5.33
CA TRP A 91 -29.51 -0.16 -5.63
C TRP A 91 -28.55 1.02 -5.38
N PRO A 92 -27.40 0.82 -4.72
CA PRO A 92 -26.53 1.93 -4.38
C PRO A 92 -25.71 2.42 -5.58
N ASP A 93 -25.61 3.74 -5.70
CA ASP A 93 -24.71 4.40 -6.66
C ASP A 93 -23.24 4.10 -6.35
N GLY A 94 -22.39 4.07 -7.38
CA GLY A 94 -20.94 3.91 -7.21
C GLY A 94 -20.45 2.48 -6.94
N LEU A 95 -21.32 1.47 -7.01
CA LEU A 95 -20.90 0.07 -6.84
C LEU A 95 -20.22 -0.50 -8.09
N TYR A 96 -20.61 -0.05 -9.28
CA TYR A 96 -20.06 -0.48 -10.57
C TYR A 96 -19.36 0.64 -11.35
N ASP A 97 -19.16 1.80 -10.72
CA ASP A 97 -18.42 2.93 -11.29
C ASP A 97 -16.89 2.79 -11.16
#